data_AF-A0A2E7S9W8-F1
#
_entry.id   AF-A0A2E7S9W8-F1
#
_cell.length_a   1.000
_cell.length_b   1.000
_cell.length_c   1.000
_cell.angle_alpha   90.00
_cell.angle_beta   90.00
_cell.angle_gamma   90.00
#
_symmetry.space_group_name_H-M   'P 1'
#
loop_
_entity.id
_entity.type
_entity.pdbx_description
1 polymer ?
#
loop_
_entity_poly.entity_id
_entity_poly.type
_entity_poly.pdbx_seq_one_letter_code
_entity_poly.pdbx_strand_id
1 'polypeptide(L)' 'MTQPTSEIVMYTHPDCPFSAAAKMDYRRNKTPYTEIDLGQQPEKIPELTALTNGERITPVIVEGSQVTIGFKGQY' A
#
# COMPACT_ATOMS: atom_id res chain seq x y z
N MET A 1 25.56 -0.13 -10.89
CA MET A 1 24.57 -1.18 -10.57
C MET A 1 23.21 -0.50 -10.45
N THR A 2 22.47 -0.37 -11.54
CA THR A 2 21.10 0.18 -11.52
C THR A 2 20.17 -0.98 -11.20
N GLN A 3 19.83 -1.13 -9.91
CA GLN A 3 18.77 -2.04 -9.49
C GLN A 3 17.45 -1.61 -10.15
N PRO A 4 16.59 -2.54 -10.56
CA PRO A 4 15.28 -2.19 -11.06
C PRO A 4 14.57 -1.40 -9.97
N THR A 5 14.12 -0.20 -10.29
CA THR A 5 13.17 0.56 -9.49
C THR A 5 11.86 -0.23 -9.48
N SER A 6 11.79 -1.25 -8.62
CA SER A 6 10.52 -1.92 -8.31
C SER A 6 9.60 -0.83 -7.77
N GLU A 7 8.62 -0.45 -8.57
CA GLU A 7 7.68 0.59 -8.24
C GLU A 7 6.79 0.08 -7.10
N ILE A 8 7.08 0.52 -5.88
CA ILE A 8 6.32 0.13 -4.70
C ILE A 8 5.09 1.01 -4.65
N VAL A 9 3.90 0.42 -4.69
CA VAL A 9 2.62 1.12 -4.57
C VAL A 9 2.01 0.76 -3.23
N MET A 10 1.71 1.75 -2.40
CA MET A 10 1.05 1.55 -1.11
C MET A 10 -0.34 2.17 -1.15
N TYR A 11 -1.35 1.30 -1.13
CA TYR A 11 -2.73 1.69 -0.91
C TYR A 11 -2.95 2.00 0.56
N THR A 12 -3.42 3.20 0.83
CA THR A 12 -3.68 3.71 2.17
C THR A 12 -5.09 4.28 2.26
N HIS A 13 -5.61 4.35 3.48
CA HIS A 13 -6.86 5.03 3.76
C HIS A 13 -6.67 5.99 4.95
N PRO A 14 -7.20 7.23 4.89
CA PRO A 14 -7.04 8.22 5.95
C PRO A 14 -7.70 7.76 7.26
N ASP A 15 -8.76 6.96 7.14
CA ASP A 15 -9.50 6.38 8.27
C ASP A 15 -8.87 5.09 8.83
N CYS A 16 -7.67 4.71 8.39
CA CYS A 16 -6.99 3.48 8.81
C CYS A 16 -5.68 3.78 9.57
N PRO A 17 -5.57 3.44 10.88
CA PRO A 17 -4.36 3.70 11.66
C PRO A 17 -3.16 2.86 11.19
N PHE A 18 -3.39 1.66 10.65
CA PHE A 18 -2.33 0.82 10.10
C PHE A 18 -1.68 1.44 8.86
N SER A 19 -2.46 2.16 8.04
CA SER A 19 -1.93 2.90 6.90
C SER A 19 -0.97 4.00 7.34
N ALA A 20 -1.30 4.72 8.42
CA ALA A 20 -0.39 5.72 8.99
C ALA A 20 0.91 5.09 9.51
N ALA A 21 0.82 3.93 10.19
CA ALA A 21 1.99 3.19 10.66
C ALA A 21 2.91 2.74 9.51
N ALA A 22 2.33 2.20 8.43
CA ALA A 22 3.07 1.77 7.25
C ALA A 22 3.81 2.93 6.58
N LYS A 23 3.14 4.07 6.39
CA LYS A 23 3.76 5.28 5.84
C LYS A 23 4.93 5.77 6.69
N MET A 24 4.77 5.78 8.01
CA MET A 24 5.87 6.19 8.90
C MET A 24 7.10 5.29 8.79
N ASP A 25 6.90 3.98 8.68
CA ASP A 25 7.99 3.00 8.56
C ASP A 25 8.72 3.18 7.22
N TYR A 26 8.00 3.25 6.10
CA TYR A 26 8.60 3.49 4.78
C TYR A 26 9.30 4.85 4.69
N ARG A 27 8.69 5.90 5.24
CA ARG A 27 9.30 7.24 5.32
C ARG A 27 10.58 7.22 6.17
N ARG A 28 10.60 6.48 7.28
CA ARG A 28 11.78 6.29 8.12
C ARG A 28 12.89 5.53 7.39
N ASN A 29 12.52 4.51 6.62
CA ASN A 29 13.45 3.70 5.83
C ASN A 29 13.92 4.42 4.55
N LYS A 30 13.33 5.59 4.22
CA LYS A 30 13.56 6.35 2.98
C LYS A 30 13.36 5.49 1.72
N THR A 31 12.48 4.51 1.82
CA THR A 31 12.12 3.67 0.70
C THR A 31 11.26 4.49 -0.25
N PRO A 32 11.57 4.59 -1.55
CA PRO A 32 10.68 5.24 -2.50
C PRO A 32 9.43 4.37 -2.70
N TYR A 33 8.25 4.99 -2.54
CA TYR A 33 6.97 4.35 -2.80
C TYR A 33 5.96 5.38 -3.32
N THR A 34 4.99 4.91 -4.10
CA THR A 34 3.84 5.64 -4.57
C THR A 34 2.69 5.43 -3.59
N GLU A 35 2.28 6.50 -2.91
CA GLU A 35 1.12 6.47 -2.03
C GLU A 35 -0.17 6.62 -2.85
N ILE A 36 -1.09 5.67 -2.71
CA ILE A 36 -2.46 5.78 -3.23
C ILE A 36 -3.40 5.93 -2.03
N ASP A 37 -3.87 7.15 -1.83
CA ASP A 37 -4.92 7.46 -0.85
C ASP A 37 -6.29 7.14 -1.45
N LEU A 38 -6.94 6.08 -0.97
CA LEU A 38 -8.26 5.65 -1.43
C LEU A 38 -9.40 6.59 -1.01
N GLY A 39 -9.18 7.42 0.01
CA GLY A 39 -10.12 8.47 0.39
C GLY A 39 -10.14 9.61 -0.63
N GLN A 40 -9.01 9.87 -1.29
CA GLN A 40 -8.91 10.86 -2.37
C GLN A 40 -9.05 10.26 -3.77
N GLN A 41 -8.65 9.01 -3.96
CA GLN A 41 -8.69 8.25 -5.21
C GLN A 41 -9.62 7.04 -5.07
N PRO A 42 -10.94 7.24 -4.92
CA PRO A 42 -11.90 6.14 -4.80
C PRO A 42 -11.94 5.26 -6.06
N GLU A 43 -11.48 5.78 -7.20
CA GLU A 43 -11.31 5.03 -8.46
C GLU A 43 -10.32 3.86 -8.37
N LYS A 44 -9.45 3.86 -7.34
CA LYS A 44 -8.47 2.80 -7.06
C LYS A 44 -8.98 1.72 -6.11
N ILE A 45 -10.17 1.91 -5.51
CA ILE A 45 -10.81 0.90 -4.64
C ILE A 45 -11.03 -0.44 -5.37
N PRO A 46 -11.47 -0.47 -6.64
CA PRO A 46 -11.60 -1.73 -7.39
C PRO A 46 -10.28 -2.50 -7.50
N GLU A 47 -9.16 -1.79 -7.69
CA GLU A 47 -7.81 -2.35 -7.75
C GLU A 47 -7.43 -2.99 -6.41
N LEU A 48 -7.67 -2.29 -5.29
CA LEU A 48 -7.49 -2.83 -3.94
C LEU A 48 -8.32 -4.11 -3.72
N THR A 49 -9.62 -4.07 -4.04
CA THR A 49 -10.50 -5.23 -3.85
C THR A 49 -10.07 -6.41 -4.73
N ALA A 50 -9.55 -6.17 -5.94
CA ALA A 50 -9.02 -7.24 -6.78
C ALA A 50 -7.80 -7.91 -6.14
N LEU A 51 -6.95 -7.14 -5.45
CA LEU A 51 -5.75 -7.64 -4.75
C LEU A 51 -6.09 -8.41 -3.47
N THR A 52 -7.21 -8.09 -2.84
CA THR A 52 -7.63 -8.61 -1.52
C THR A 52 -8.85 -9.52 -1.60
N ASN A 53 -9.11 -10.13 -2.76
CA ASN A 53 -10.25 -11.04 -2.97
C ASN A 53 -11.64 -10.44 -2.63
N GLY A 54 -11.82 -9.13 -2.84
CA GLY A 54 -13.07 -8.41 -2.61
C GLY A 54 -13.11 -7.64 -1.30
N GLU A 55 -12.10 -7.77 -0.44
CA GLU A 55 -12.06 -7.09 0.84
C GLU A 55 -11.55 -5.64 0.71
N ARG A 56 -11.88 -4.77 1.68
CA ARG A 56 -11.37 -3.40 1.72
C ARG A 56 -10.33 -3.26 2.82
N ILE A 57 -9.30 -4.08 2.74
CA ILE A 57 -8.23 -4.13 3.72
C ILE A 57 -7.19 -3.09 3.36
N THR A 58 -6.75 -2.29 4.34
CA THR A 58 -5.63 -1.35 4.16
C THR A 58 -4.70 -1.42 5.37
N PRO A 59 -3.39 -1.20 5.18
CA PRO A 59 -2.72 -0.88 3.92
C PRO A 59 -2.46 -2.12 3.05
N VAL A 60 -2.39 -1.93 1.73
CA VAL A 60 -1.94 -2.97 0.78
C VAL A 60 -0.73 -2.43 0.05
N ILE A 61 0.34 -3.22 0.01
CA ILE A 61 1.60 -2.84 -0.58
C ILE A 61 1.84 -3.76 -1.78
N VAL A 62 2.08 -3.17 -2.94
CA VAL A 62 2.35 -3.88 -4.20
C VAL A 62 3.77 -3.53 -4.62
N GLU A 63 4.61 -4.53 -4.76
CA GLU A 63 6.02 -4.41 -5.14
C GLU A 63 6.25 -5.24 -6.40
N GLY A 64 5.98 -4.63 -7.55
CA GLY A 64 6.03 -5.33 -8.85
C GLY A 64 5.02 -6.47 -8.92
N SER A 65 5.48 -7.71 -8.71
CA SER A 65 4.63 -8.91 -8.72
C SER A 65 4.22 -9.39 -7.32
N GLN A 66 4.82 -8.82 -6.27
CA GLN A 66 4.51 -9.20 -4.90
C GLN A 66 3.43 -8.30 -4.32
N VAL A 67 2.37 -8.91 -3.79
CA VAL A 67 1.27 -8.21 -3.13
C VAL A 67 1.29 -8.58 -1.65
N THR A 68 1.43 -7.58 -0.80
CA THR A 68 1.43 -7.71 0.65
C THR A 68 0.19 -7.03 1.19
N ILE A 69 -0.68 -7.81 1.82
CA ILE A 69 -1.93 -7.33 2.42
C ILE A 69 -1.68 -7.12 3.91
N GLY A 70 -2.00 -5.92 4.41
CA GLY A 70 -1.80 -5.53 5.79
C GLY A 70 -0.36 -5.06 6.08
N PHE A 71 -0.18 -4.44 7.25
CA PHE A 71 1.13 -4.00 7.71
C PHE A 71 1.58 -4.88 8.88
N LYS A 72 2.71 -5.59 8.72
CA LYS A 72 3.29 -6.50 9.74
C LYS A 72 2.35 -7.63 10.19
N GLY A 73 1.49 -8.13 9.29
CA GLY A 73 0.59 -9.26 9.57
C GLY A 73 -0.64 -8.91 10.41
N GLN A 74 -0.98 -7.62 10.51
CA GLN A 74 -2.22 -7.15 11.12
C GLN A 74 -3.08 -6.49 10.03
N TYR A 75 -4.30 -7.00 9.87
CA TYR A 75 -5.34 -6.54 8.94
C TYR A 75 -6.72 -6.72 9.57
#